data_AF-A0A2N9FSM0-F1
#
_entry.id   AF-A0A2N9FSM0-F1
#
_cell.length_a   1.000
_cell.length_b   1.000
_cell.length_c   1.000
_cell.angle_alpha   90.00
_cell.angle_beta   90.00
_cell.angle_gamma   90.00
#
_symmetry.space_group_name_H-M   'P 1'
#
loop_
_entity.id
_entity.type
_entity.pdbx_description
1 polymer ?
#
loop_
_entity_poly.entity_id
_entity_poly.type
_entity_poly.pdbx_seq_one_letter_code
_entity_poly.pdbx_strand_id
1 'polypeptide(L)'
;MVVASSLTACEENVYMAKPAEWYEEMVEFMEKVSALVDNEELSVEESNLLSVAYKNVIGARRASCRIISSIYDRENNRWERNCRVNRGWWGHRRWAVSVGF
;
A
#
# COMPACT_ATOMS: atom_id res chain seq x y z
N MET A 1 27.01 10.82 -34.94
CA MET A 1 25.54 10.94 -34.85
C MET A 1 25.00 9.85 -33.92
N VAL A 2 25.23 9.94 -32.60
CA VAL A 2 24.70 8.95 -31.63
C VAL A 2 23.97 9.60 -30.44
N VAL A 3 23.99 10.93 -30.33
CA VAL A 3 23.44 11.65 -29.15
C VAL A 3 21.93 11.96 -29.28
N ALA A 4 21.31 11.74 -30.45
CA ALA A 4 19.91 12.13 -30.67
C ALA A 4 18.87 11.09 -30.19
N SER A 5 19.25 9.82 -30.00
CA SER A 5 18.30 8.73 -29.70
C SER A 5 17.90 8.64 -28.22
N SER A 6 18.72 9.16 -27.30
CA SER A 6 18.44 9.11 -25.86
C SER A 6 17.44 10.19 -25.43
N LEU A 7 17.47 11.36 -26.07
CA LEU A 7 16.56 12.47 -25.75
C LEU A 7 15.10 12.11 -26.05
N THR A 8 14.86 11.45 -27.19
CA THR A 8 13.52 11.03 -27.63
C THR A 8 12.93 9.94 -26.73
N ALA A 9 13.77 9.05 -26.18
CA ALA A 9 13.33 7.97 -25.29
C ALA A 9 12.92 8.50 -23.91
N CYS A 10 13.62 9.52 -23.38
CA CYS A 10 13.23 10.18 -22.15
C CYS A 10 11.85 10.86 -22.29
N GLU A 11 11.67 11.63 -23.37
CA GLU A 11 10.41 12.31 -23.67
C GLU A 11 9.24 11.32 -23.88
N GLU A 12 9.48 10.18 -24.54
CA GLU A 12 8.50 9.11 -24.71
C GLU A 12 8.09 8.48 -23.38
N ASN A 13 9.05 8.18 -22.49
CA ASN A 13 8.75 7.60 -21.18
C ASN A 13 7.97 8.59 -20.29
N VAL A 14 8.29 9.88 -20.34
CA VAL A 14 7.53 10.94 -19.67
C VAL A 14 6.12 11.06 -20.26
N TYR A 15 5.95 10.88 -21.56
CA TYR A 15 4.64 10.89 -22.21
C TYR A 15 3.80 9.67 -21.85
N MET A 16 4.38 8.47 -21.83
CA MET A 16 3.73 7.21 -21.44
C MET A 16 3.35 7.18 -19.95
N ALA A 17 4.08 7.89 -19.09
CA ALA A 17 3.78 8.01 -17.67
C ALA A 17 2.56 8.92 -17.35
N LYS A 18 2.17 9.83 -18.27
CA LYS A 18 1.04 10.77 -18.05
C LYS A 18 -0.35 10.12 -18.09
N PRO A 19 -0.65 9.17 -19.00
CA PRO A 19 -1.94 8.47 -19.02
C PRO A 19 -1.95 7.17 -18.20
N ALA A 20 -0.88 6.81 -17.50
CA ALA A 20 -0.80 5.56 -16.74
C ALA A 20 -1.89 5.53 -15.64
N GLU A 21 -2.85 4.62 -15.78
CA GLU A 21 -3.98 4.49 -14.86
C GLU A 21 -3.57 3.93 -13.48
N TRP A 22 -2.40 3.28 -13.39
CA TRP A 22 -1.87 2.66 -12.18
C TRP A 22 -0.50 3.21 -11.77
N TYR A 23 -0.40 3.64 -10.50
CA TYR A 23 0.81 4.27 -9.95
C TYR A 23 2.04 3.34 -9.91
N GLU A 24 1.85 2.02 -9.91
CA GLU A 24 2.96 1.07 -10.00
C GLU A 24 3.62 1.11 -11.38
N GLU A 25 2.86 1.25 -12.47
CA GLU A 25 3.39 1.41 -13.83
C GLU A 25 4.12 2.75 -13.99
N MET A 26 3.60 3.82 -13.37
CA MET A 26 4.26 5.14 -13.37
C MET A 26 5.63 5.11 -12.69
N VAL A 27 5.81 4.32 -11.62
CA VAL A 27 7.11 4.11 -10.97
C VAL A 27 8.05 3.34 -11.89
N GLU A 28 7.57 2.31 -12.58
CA GLU A 28 8.38 1.49 -13.48
C GLU A 28 8.89 2.28 -14.71
N PHE A 29 8.08 3.19 -15.27
CA PHE A 29 8.52 4.10 -16.33
C PHE A 29 9.53 5.13 -15.83
N MET A 30 9.36 5.65 -14.60
CA MET A 30 10.28 6.63 -14.04
C MET A 30 11.60 6.02 -13.55
N GLU A 31 11.62 4.75 -13.14
CA GLU A 31 12.85 3.99 -12.91
C GLU A 31 13.64 3.83 -14.21
N LYS A 32 12.97 3.56 -15.33
CA LYS A 32 13.61 3.53 -16.67
C LYS A 32 14.15 4.88 -17.09
N VAL A 33 13.45 5.99 -16.81
CA VAL A 33 13.96 7.35 -17.03
C VAL A 33 15.22 7.59 -16.20
N SER A 34 15.20 7.25 -14.91
CA SER A 34 16.37 7.42 -14.03
C SER A 34 17.58 6.58 -14.43
N ALA A 35 17.36 5.40 -15.03
CA ALA A 35 18.42 4.51 -15.50
C ALA A 35 19.00 4.89 -16.87
N LEU A 36 18.27 5.69 -17.67
CA LEU A 36 18.72 6.20 -18.97
C LEU A 36 19.50 7.50 -18.85
N VAL A 37 19.34 8.21 -17.73
CA VAL A 37 20.02 9.48 -17.44
C VAL A 37 21.31 9.17 -16.68
N ASP A 38 22.34 8.74 -17.41
CA ASP A 38 23.59 8.27 -16.78
C ASP A 38 24.41 9.37 -16.09
N ASN A 39 24.19 10.67 -16.33
CA ASN A 39 24.93 11.77 -15.70
C ASN A 39 24.24 13.16 -15.78
N GLU A 40 22.96 13.24 -16.17
CA GLU A 40 22.26 14.52 -16.33
C GLU A 40 21.33 14.78 -15.14
N GLU A 41 21.29 16.01 -14.64
CA GLU A 41 20.51 16.37 -13.46
C GLU A 41 19.01 16.32 -13.82
N LEU A 42 18.25 15.43 -13.15
CA LEU A 42 16.80 15.29 -13.34
C LEU A 42 16.12 16.66 -13.25
N SER A 43 15.29 17.00 -14.24
CA SER A 43 14.55 18.26 -14.21
C SER A 43 13.59 18.30 -13.02
N VAL A 44 13.24 19.52 -12.58
CA VAL A 44 12.31 19.76 -11.46
C VAL A 44 10.97 19.05 -11.70
N GLU A 45 10.48 19.05 -12.94
CA GLU A 45 9.24 18.37 -13.34
C GLU A 45 9.33 16.84 -13.19
N GLU A 46 10.45 16.23 -13.57
CA GLU A 46 10.65 14.77 -13.54
C GLU A 46 10.79 14.28 -12.10
N SER A 47 11.58 14.99 -11.30
CA SER A 47 11.71 14.72 -9.86
C SER A 47 10.39 14.87 -9.10
N ASN A 48 9.55 15.83 -9.50
CA ASN A 48 8.22 16.00 -8.92
C ASN A 48 7.28 14.85 -9.32
N LEU A 49 7.31 14.41 -10.59
CA LEU A 49 6.51 13.26 -11.04
C LEU A 49 6.90 11.98 -10.28
N LEU A 50 8.19 11.72 -10.13
CA LEU A 50 8.74 10.63 -9.31
C LEU A 50 8.23 10.70 -7.87
N SER A 51 8.30 11.89 -7.25
CA SER A 51 7.79 12.10 -5.90
C SER A 51 6.29 11.83 -5.78
N VAL A 52 5.48 12.24 -6.75
CA VAL A 52 4.02 12.00 -6.76
C VAL A 52 3.72 10.52 -6.90
N ALA A 53 4.39 9.82 -7.83
CA ALA A 53 4.23 8.39 -8.06
C ALA A 53 4.52 7.59 -6.77
N TYR A 54 5.69 7.76 -6.16
CA TYR A 54 6.06 7.04 -4.95
C TYR A 54 5.18 7.40 -3.74
N LYS A 55 4.82 8.68 -3.56
CA LYS A 55 3.91 9.09 -2.47
C LYS A 55 2.56 8.41 -2.58
N ASN A 56 2.03 8.24 -3.79
CA ASN A 56 0.73 7.61 -4.02
C ASN A 56 0.77 6.09 -3.78
N VAL A 57 1.81 5.39 -4.26
CA VAL A 57 1.99 3.95 -4.00
C VAL A 57 2.09 3.68 -2.49
N ILE A 58 2.93 4.44 -1.80
CA ILE A 58 3.10 4.30 -0.34
C ILE A 58 1.80 4.70 0.38
N GLY A 59 1.10 5.73 -0.10
CA GLY A 59 -0.19 6.17 0.42
C GLY A 59 -1.26 5.09 0.36
N ALA A 60 -1.41 4.43 -0.79
CA ALA A 60 -2.34 3.32 -0.98
C ALA A 60 -2.03 2.13 -0.06
N ARG A 61 -0.74 1.78 0.09
CA ARG A 61 -0.30 0.73 1.02
C ARG A 61 -0.61 1.10 2.47
N ARG A 62 -0.35 2.34 2.90
CA ARG A 62 -0.69 2.83 4.25
C ARG A 62 -2.19 2.80 4.51
N ALA A 63 -3.01 3.22 3.54
CA ALA A 63 -4.46 3.14 3.65
C ALA A 63 -4.93 1.69 3.81
N SER A 64 -4.38 0.77 3.01
CA SER A 64 -4.65 -0.67 3.11
C SER A 64 -4.26 -1.23 4.48
N CYS A 65 -3.06 -0.90 4.98
CA CYS A 65 -2.61 -1.32 6.31
C CYS A 65 -3.56 -0.81 7.41
N ARG A 66 -4.03 0.44 7.34
CA ARG A 66 -4.99 0.97 8.32
C ARG A 66 -6.30 0.20 8.32
N ILE A 67 -6.83 -0.13 7.15
CA ILE A 67 -8.05 -0.94 7.02
C ILE A 67 -7.83 -2.31 7.66
N ILE A 68 -6.73 -3.00 7.31
CA ILE A 68 -6.40 -4.32 7.87
C ILE A 68 -6.25 -4.26 9.39
N SER A 69 -5.51 -3.29 9.92
CA SER A 69 -5.36 -3.10 11.38
C SER A 69 -6.71 -2.84 12.05
N SER A 70 -7.57 -1.98 11.47
CA SER A 70 -8.90 -1.71 12.04
C SER A 70 -9.80 -2.95 12.07
N ILE A 71 -9.69 -3.82 11.06
CA ILE A 71 -10.43 -5.08 11.00
C ILE A 71 -9.90 -6.02 12.08
N TYR A 72 -8.57 -6.14 12.19
CA TYR A 72 -7.93 -6.96 13.20
C TYR A 72 -8.34 -6.55 14.61
N ASP A 73 -8.27 -5.25 14.94
CA ASP A 73 -8.65 -4.74 16.26
C ASP A 73 -10.13 -4.98 16.57
N ARG A 74 -11.01 -4.75 15.58
CA ARG A 74 -12.44 -5.00 15.73
C ARG A 74 -12.72 -6.48 16.00
N GLU A 75 -12.06 -7.37 15.28
CA GLU A 75 -12.25 -8.80 15.40
C GLU A 75 -11.64 -9.35 16.69
N ASN A 76 -10.45 -8.88 17.09
CA ASN A 76 -9.85 -9.19 18.40
C ASN A 76 -10.78 -8.82 19.56
N ASN A 77 -11.36 -7.61 19.53
CA ASN A 77 -12.34 -7.19 20.53
C ASN A 77 -13.60 -8.08 20.54
N ARG A 78 -14.03 -8.57 19.37
CA ARG A 78 -15.15 -9.52 19.27
C ARG A 78 -14.80 -10.86 19.90
N TRP A 79 -13.63 -11.40 19.60
CA TRP A 79 -13.14 -12.65 20.18
C TRP A 79 -13.03 -12.56 21.70
N GLU A 80 -12.47 -11.48 22.23
CA GLU A 80 -12.35 -11.27 23.68
C GLU A 80 -13.72 -11.25 24.38
N ARG A 81 -14.70 -10.55 23.79
CA ARG A 81 -16.08 -10.55 24.31
C ARG A 81 -16.67 -11.96 24.28
N ASN A 82 -16.51 -12.69 23.17
CA ASN A 82 -17.04 -14.05 23.04
C ASN A 82 -16.37 -15.00 24.04
N CYS A 83 -15.05 -14.94 24.20
CA CYS A 83 -14.32 -15.71 25.21
C CYS A 83 -14.79 -15.39 26.63
N ARG A 84 -15.06 -14.12 26.95
CA ARG A 84 -15.59 -13.71 28.26
C ARG A 84 -16.98 -14.31 28.50
N VAL A 85 -17.89 -14.18 27.53
CA VAL A 85 -19.23 -14.75 27.59
C VAL A 85 -19.14 -16.26 27.75
N ASN A 86 -18.38 -16.94 26.88
CA ASN A 86 -18.23 -18.39 26.89
C ASN A 86 -17.72 -18.87 28.26
N ARG A 87 -16.68 -18.22 28.84
CA ARG A 87 -16.19 -18.54 30.19
C ARG A 87 -17.29 -18.40 31.26
N GLY A 88 -18.11 -17.36 31.20
CA GLY A 88 -19.26 -17.21 32.09
C GLY A 88 -20.30 -18.31 31.92
N TRP A 89 -20.63 -18.67 30.68
CA TRP A 89 -21.54 -19.77 30.35
C TRP A 89 -21.03 -21.13 30.87
N TRP A 90 -19.74 -21.44 30.73
CA TRP A 90 -19.15 -22.66 31.29
C TRP A 90 -19.17 -22.65 32.82
N GLY A 91 -18.92 -21.50 33.45
CA GLY A 91 -19.02 -21.35 34.90
C GLY A 91 -20.45 -21.59 35.40
N HIS A 92 -21.45 -20.99 34.74
CA HIS A 92 -22.85 -21.17 35.11
C HIS A 92 -23.33 -22.61 34.86
N ARG A 93 -22.98 -23.22 33.72
CA ARG A 93 -23.29 -24.65 33.47
C ARG A 93 -22.64 -25.57 34.50
N ARG A 94 -21.37 -25.32 34.86
CA ARG A 94 -20.70 -26.09 35.92
C ARG A 94 -21.39 -25.92 37.28
N TRP A 95 -21.82 -24.70 37.61
CA TRP A 95 -22.59 -24.43 38.83
C TRP A 95 -23.93 -25.15 38.80
N ALA A 96 -24.71 -25.08 37.71
CA ALA A 96 -26.01 -25.73 37.56
C ALA A 96 -25.93 -27.24 37.78
N VAL A 97 -24.91 -27.90 37.20
CA VAL A 97 -24.63 -29.33 37.44
C VAL A 97 -24.28 -29.60 38.92
N SER A 98 -23.59 -28.66 39.58
CA SER A 98 -23.21 -28.80 40.99
C SER A 98 -24.37 -28.57 41.97
N VAL A 99 -25.40 -27.82 41.58
CA VAL A 99 -26.61 -27.56 42.39
C VAL A 99 -27.82 -28.42 41.97
N GLY A 100 -27.68 -29.30 40.97
CA GLY A 100 -28.68 -30.30 40.60
C GLY A 100 -29.84 -29.81 39.74
N PHE A 101 -29.62 -28.77 38.91
CA PHE A 101 -30.57 -28.31 37.89
C PHE A 101 -30.29 -28.93 36.51
#